data_AF-A0A8U0HYE8-F1
#
_entry.id   AF-A0A8U0HYE8-F1
#
_cell.length_a   1.000
_cell.length_b   1.000
_cell.length_c   1.000
_cell.angle_alpha   90.00
_cell.angle_beta   90.00
_cell.angle_gamma   90.00
#
_symmetry.space_group_name_H-M   'P 1'
#
loop_
_entity.id
_entity.type
_entity.pdbx_description
1 polymer ?
#
loop_
_entity_poly.entity_id
_entity_poly.type
_entity_poly.pdbx_seq_one_letter_code
_entity_poly.pdbx_strand_id
1 'polypeptide(L)'
;MPSPNDSPESDRDHPRESSAERASESDADRPRDSDGERPSEPKNEPAADDPRMNDEYVRRLPDEGVTVVGVVHDHPASVHRARAVVRERDPAVVALEAPPLAVPLYETYARESRTPPTFGGEMSAAAQAAGETDAEVVGIDAPTAGFFARLVRNCRSAGASLGTLRRVASGVASVTRHALTCRVAAAVADRTSLRVEVDDPVDHDCDRTDPPAVQARDEVSQARRSQSLLRAFDPPRPVRLRDETREECMAERLSALRERGETVAIVGLDHLDSVAEQVEAD
;
A
#
# COMPACT_ATOMS: atom_id res chain seq x y z
N MET A 1 20.32 -58.46 39.30
CA MET A 1 20.91 -57.65 40.38
C MET A 1 21.12 -56.25 39.85
N PRO A 2 20.61 -55.17 40.48
CA PRO A 2 19.63 -55.07 41.57
C PRO A 2 18.26 -54.56 41.09
N SER A 3 17.22 -54.89 41.88
CA SER A 3 15.90 -54.25 41.91
C SER A 3 15.97 -52.99 42.82
N PRO A 4 14.88 -52.53 43.46
CA PRO A 4 13.95 -51.47 43.05
C PRO A 4 13.94 -50.31 44.09
N ASN A 5 13.11 -49.28 43.88
CA ASN A 5 12.40 -48.59 44.98
C ASN A 5 11.30 -47.74 44.33
N ASP A 6 10.03 -48.15 44.42
CA ASP A 6 9.10 -47.96 45.56
C ASP A 6 8.82 -46.48 45.89
N SER A 7 7.56 -46.12 45.61
CA SER A 7 6.67 -45.09 46.19
C SER A 7 6.78 -45.01 47.74
N PRO A 8 6.14 -44.09 48.51
CA PRO A 8 4.84 -43.43 48.24
C PRO A 8 4.59 -42.04 48.88
N GLU A 9 3.32 -41.64 48.74
CA GLU A 9 2.48 -40.59 49.31
C GLU A 9 2.76 -39.96 50.69
N SER A 10 2.06 -38.83 50.87
CA SER A 10 1.49 -38.26 52.10
C SER A 10 2.47 -37.45 52.96
N ASP A 11 2.07 -36.42 53.70
CA ASP A 11 0.77 -35.99 54.20
C ASP A 11 0.97 -34.61 54.85
N ARG A 12 -0.12 -33.88 55.12
CA ARG A 12 -0.31 -32.99 56.30
C ARG A 12 0.49 -31.68 56.38
N ASP A 13 0.02 -30.62 57.03
CA ASP A 13 -1.30 -30.18 57.51
C ASP A 13 -1.10 -28.76 58.08
N HIS A 14 -2.21 -28.02 58.18
CA HIS A 14 -2.46 -27.02 59.24
C HIS A 14 -1.73 -25.63 59.21
N PRO A 15 -2.23 -24.59 59.93
CA PRO A 15 -3.45 -23.82 59.62
C PRO A 15 -3.37 -22.30 59.94
N ARG A 16 -4.46 -21.61 59.57
CA ARG A 16 -5.21 -20.46 60.15
C ARG A 16 -4.68 -19.55 61.29
N GLU A 17 -5.33 -18.37 61.29
CA GLU A 17 -5.66 -17.40 62.36
C GLU A 17 -4.83 -16.09 62.28
N SER A 18 -5.36 -14.87 62.41
CA SER A 18 -6.55 -14.41 63.13
C SER A 18 -6.98 -12.98 62.68
N SER A 19 -8.29 -12.79 62.52
CA SER A 19 -9.16 -11.68 63.01
C SER A 19 -8.62 -10.23 63.00
N ALA A 20 -9.19 -9.30 62.24
CA ALA A 20 -10.46 -8.58 62.45
C ALA A 20 -10.50 -7.76 63.76
N GLU A 21 -10.62 -6.41 63.65
CA GLU A 21 -11.76 -5.63 64.17
C GLU A 21 -11.54 -4.09 64.12
N ARG A 22 -12.56 -3.38 63.59
CA ARG A 22 -13.11 -2.07 64.01
C ARG A 22 -12.24 -0.80 63.79
N ALA A 23 -12.76 0.40 63.53
CA ALA A 23 -14.12 0.96 63.50
C ALA A 23 -14.17 2.15 62.52
N SER A 24 -15.40 2.50 62.15
CA SER A 24 -15.86 3.75 61.55
C SER A 24 -15.40 5.02 62.26
N GLU A 25 -15.17 6.10 61.50
CA GLU A 25 -15.79 7.42 61.76
C GLU A 25 -15.60 8.35 60.56
N SER A 26 -16.72 8.97 60.17
CA SER A 26 -16.84 10.09 59.25
C SER A 26 -16.40 11.38 59.93
N ASP A 27 -15.69 12.26 59.23
CA ASP A 27 -16.14 13.66 59.15
C ASP A 27 -15.42 14.45 58.05
N ALA A 28 -16.19 15.39 57.55
CA ALA A 28 -15.90 16.22 56.39
C ALA A 28 -14.88 17.34 56.67
N ASP A 29 -14.45 17.94 55.55
CA ASP A 29 -13.96 19.32 55.40
C ASP A 29 -12.44 19.55 55.49
N ARG A 30 -11.77 19.61 54.30
CA ARG A 30 -10.93 20.75 53.83
C ARG A 30 -10.21 20.45 52.49
N PRO A 31 -9.71 21.48 51.76
CA PRO A 31 -10.04 21.69 50.35
C PRO A 31 -9.03 21.17 49.31
N ARG A 32 -9.52 21.22 48.07
CA ARG A 32 -8.90 20.99 46.75
C ARG A 32 -7.45 21.48 46.63
N ASP A 33 -6.59 20.61 46.09
CA ASP A 33 -5.69 20.91 44.97
C ASP A 33 -5.02 19.60 44.50
N SER A 34 -5.38 19.15 43.30
CA SER A 34 -4.56 18.35 42.37
C SER A 34 -5.49 17.74 41.33
N ASP A 35 -5.91 18.56 40.36
CA ASP A 35 -6.27 18.03 39.06
C ASP A 35 -4.99 17.40 38.48
N GLY A 36 -4.83 16.10 38.75
CA GLY A 36 -3.84 15.27 38.08
C GLY A 36 -4.20 15.26 36.60
N GLU A 37 -3.51 16.11 35.85
CA GLU A 37 -3.54 16.16 34.40
C GLU A 37 -3.30 14.74 33.86
N ARG A 38 -4.37 14.11 33.36
CA ARG A 38 -4.22 12.93 32.50
C ARG A 38 -3.32 13.36 31.34
N PRO A 39 -2.34 12.55 30.92
CA PRO A 39 -1.56 12.85 29.74
C PRO A 39 -2.54 13.10 28.59
N SER A 40 -2.62 14.35 28.15
CA SER A 40 -3.33 14.72 26.95
C SER A 40 -2.77 13.86 25.82
N GLU A 41 -3.64 13.11 25.15
CA GLU A 41 -3.30 12.47 23.87
C GLU A 41 -2.59 13.50 22.99
N PRO A 42 -1.50 13.12 22.30
CA PRO A 42 -0.73 14.07 21.51
C PRO A 42 -1.66 14.71 20.48
N LYS A 43 -1.85 16.02 20.63
CA LYS A 43 -2.56 16.85 19.66
C LYS A 43 -1.80 16.69 18.34
N ASN A 44 -2.48 16.16 17.32
CA ASN A 44 -1.99 16.13 15.95
C ASN A 44 -1.52 17.54 15.56
N GLU A 45 -0.20 17.71 15.49
CA GLU A 45 0.40 18.84 14.81
C GLU A 45 0.03 18.78 13.31
N PRO A 46 -0.18 19.92 12.66
CA PRO A 46 -0.64 19.97 11.27
C PRO A 46 0.38 19.30 10.34
N ALA A 47 -0.14 18.58 9.34
CA ALA A 47 0.54 17.71 8.38
C ALA A 47 1.56 18.38 7.43
N ALA A 48 2.02 19.60 7.71
CA ALA A 48 2.94 20.33 6.85
C ALA A 48 4.39 19.78 6.89
N ASP A 49 4.76 19.06 7.96
CA ASP A 49 6.11 18.51 8.17
C ASP A 49 6.13 16.97 8.24
N ASP A 50 5.14 16.27 7.69
CA ASP A 50 5.22 14.81 7.62
C ASP A 50 6.35 14.39 6.66
N PRO A 51 7.44 13.76 7.14
CA PRO A 51 8.59 13.43 6.30
C PRO A 51 8.27 12.40 5.20
N ARG A 52 7.10 11.75 5.27
CA ARG A 52 6.57 10.84 4.26
C ARG A 52 5.89 11.58 3.11
N MET A 53 5.65 12.89 3.23
CA MET A 53 4.96 13.72 2.24
C MET A 53 5.95 14.73 1.67
N ASN A 54 6.49 14.48 0.48
CA ASN A 54 7.38 15.42 -0.19
C ASN A 54 7.29 15.30 -1.73
N ASP A 55 7.85 16.29 -2.42
CA ASP A 55 7.77 16.41 -3.88
C ASP A 55 8.56 15.32 -4.63
N GLU A 56 9.46 14.58 -3.97
CA GLU A 56 10.15 13.42 -4.57
C GLU A 56 9.15 12.28 -4.84
N TYR A 57 8.09 12.16 -4.04
CA TYR A 57 7.10 11.12 -4.16
C TYR A 57 5.72 11.62 -4.63
N VAL A 58 5.51 12.93 -4.73
CA VAL A 58 4.24 13.52 -5.15
C VAL A 58 4.48 14.58 -6.21
N ARG A 59 4.14 14.27 -7.46
CA ARG A 59 4.19 15.21 -8.59
C ARG A 59 2.80 15.78 -8.83
N ARG A 60 2.68 17.11 -8.76
CA ARG A 60 1.43 17.83 -9.01
C ARG A 60 1.51 18.43 -10.42
N LEU A 61 0.58 18.04 -11.29
CA LEU A 61 0.45 18.50 -12.67
C LEU A 61 -0.86 19.31 -12.79
N PRO A 62 -0.89 20.56 -12.27
CA PRO A 62 -2.13 21.31 -12.10
C PRO A 62 -2.81 21.64 -13.43
N ASP A 63 -2.01 21.97 -14.46
CA ASP A 63 -2.51 22.27 -15.80
C ASP A 63 -3.18 21.03 -16.44
N GLU A 64 -2.77 19.84 -15.99
CA GLU A 64 -3.31 18.56 -16.44
C GLU A 64 -4.40 18.00 -15.53
N GLY A 65 -4.67 18.62 -14.38
CA GLY A 65 -5.61 18.08 -13.39
C GLY A 65 -5.19 16.71 -12.83
N VAL A 66 -3.89 16.41 -12.80
CA VAL A 66 -3.34 15.13 -12.34
C VAL A 66 -2.38 15.33 -11.17
N THR A 67 -2.50 14.50 -10.13
CA THR A 67 -1.45 14.33 -9.11
C THR A 67 -0.93 12.89 -9.20
N VAL A 68 0.36 12.71 -9.48
CA VAL A 68 1.01 11.40 -9.54
C VAL A 68 1.74 11.14 -8.22
N VAL A 69 1.45 10.02 -7.58
CA VAL A 69 2.01 9.59 -6.29
C VAL A 69 2.89 8.37 -6.52
N GLY A 70 4.20 8.56 -6.31
CA GLY A 70 5.21 7.51 -6.32
C GLY A 70 5.19 6.69 -5.04
N VAL A 71 5.19 5.36 -5.20
CA VAL A 71 5.14 4.41 -4.10
C VAL A 71 6.25 3.37 -4.18
N VAL A 72 6.82 3.04 -3.02
CA VAL A 72 7.52 1.77 -2.82
C VAL A 72 6.45 0.78 -2.40
N HIS A 73 6.24 -0.27 -3.20
CA HIS A 73 5.18 -1.26 -2.96
C HIS A 73 5.23 -1.81 -1.54
N ASP A 74 4.06 -1.89 -0.91
CA ASP A 74 3.82 -2.38 0.46
C ASP A 74 4.52 -1.59 1.58
N HIS A 75 5.24 -0.51 1.26
CA HIS A 75 5.96 0.27 2.25
C HIS A 75 5.01 1.15 3.08
N PRO A 76 5.11 1.18 4.43
CA PRO A 76 4.15 1.90 5.29
C PRO A 76 4.09 3.40 5.01
N ALA A 77 5.19 4.04 4.61
CA ALA A 77 5.19 5.45 4.21
C ALA A 77 4.39 5.68 2.91
N SER A 78 4.51 4.78 1.94
CA SER A 78 3.77 4.82 0.69
C SER A 78 2.28 4.58 0.88
N VAL A 79 1.92 3.60 1.72
CA VAL A 79 0.53 3.34 2.13
C VAL A 79 -0.10 4.58 2.77
N HIS A 80 0.62 5.22 3.70
CA HIS A 80 0.18 6.45 4.32
C HIS A 80 -0.01 7.57 3.29
N ARG A 81 1.01 7.81 2.45
CA ARG A 81 1.02 8.88 1.46
C ARG A 81 -0.09 8.74 0.42
N ALA A 82 -0.28 7.54 -0.14
CA ALA A 82 -1.33 7.29 -1.13
C ALA A 82 -2.72 7.66 -0.58
N ARG A 83 -3.02 7.24 0.66
CA ARG A 83 -4.28 7.56 1.34
C ARG A 83 -4.39 9.04 1.71
N ALA A 84 -3.32 9.65 2.21
CA ALA A 84 -3.30 11.05 2.60
C ALA A 84 -3.53 11.97 1.39
N VAL A 85 -2.85 11.72 0.26
CA VAL A 85 -3.03 12.49 -0.97
C VAL A 85 -4.46 12.37 -1.50
N VAL A 86 -5.02 11.15 -1.61
CA VAL A 86 -6.41 10.99 -2.10
C VAL A 86 -7.39 11.79 -1.24
N ARG A 87 -7.27 11.72 0.09
CA ARG A 87 -8.14 12.48 1.01
C ARG A 87 -7.95 14.00 0.90
N GLU A 88 -6.70 14.46 0.78
CA GLU A 88 -6.39 15.88 0.65
C GLU A 88 -6.94 16.45 -0.66
N ARG A 89 -6.90 15.66 -1.74
CA ARG A 89 -7.29 16.10 -3.08
C ARG A 89 -8.76 15.98 -3.37
N ASP A 90 -9.47 15.05 -2.72
CA ASP A 90 -10.87 14.78 -3.02
C ASP A 90 -11.12 14.59 -4.53
N PRO A 91 -10.35 13.69 -5.20
CA PRO A 91 -10.35 13.62 -6.65
C PRO A 91 -11.64 13.01 -7.19
N ALA A 92 -11.95 13.28 -8.46
CA ALA A 92 -13.01 12.56 -9.16
C ALA A 92 -12.60 11.10 -9.47
N VAL A 93 -11.30 10.85 -9.69
CA VAL A 93 -10.77 9.55 -10.08
C VAL A 93 -9.50 9.21 -9.30
N VAL A 94 -9.40 7.97 -8.82
CA VAL A 94 -8.18 7.36 -8.31
C VAL A 94 -7.70 6.29 -9.30
N ALA A 95 -6.58 6.54 -9.94
CA ALA A 95 -5.95 5.66 -10.92
C ALA A 95 -4.86 4.80 -10.27
N LEU A 96 -4.98 3.48 -10.33
CA LEU A 96 -4.02 2.53 -9.77
C LEU A 96 -3.11 1.98 -10.86
N GLU A 97 -1.81 1.84 -10.60
CA GLU A 97 -0.89 1.00 -11.39
C GLU A 97 -1.25 -0.49 -11.25
N ALA A 98 -2.43 -0.82 -11.74
CA ALA A 98 -2.96 -2.16 -11.80
C ALA A 98 -3.68 -2.33 -13.14
N PRO A 99 -3.69 -3.55 -13.70
CA PRO A 99 -4.59 -3.85 -14.79
C PRO A 99 -6.04 -3.58 -14.35
N PRO A 100 -6.92 -3.05 -15.24
CA PRO A 100 -8.34 -2.87 -14.93
C PRO A 100 -9.03 -4.14 -14.40
N LEU A 101 -8.54 -5.31 -14.79
CA LEU A 101 -9.06 -6.60 -14.32
C LEU A 101 -8.75 -6.90 -12.86
N ALA A 102 -7.69 -6.30 -12.31
CA ALA A 102 -7.25 -6.47 -10.92
C ALA A 102 -7.88 -5.44 -9.96
N VAL A 103 -8.37 -4.29 -10.47
CA VAL A 103 -9.01 -3.25 -9.66
C VAL A 103 -10.08 -3.79 -8.70
N PRO A 104 -11.00 -4.69 -9.11
CA PRO A 104 -12.01 -5.20 -8.18
C PRO A 104 -11.43 -5.92 -6.96
N LEU A 105 -10.22 -6.50 -7.05
CA LEU A 105 -9.56 -7.11 -5.90
C LEU A 105 -9.18 -6.05 -4.86
N TYR A 106 -8.55 -4.96 -5.30
CA TYR A 106 -8.17 -3.86 -4.42
C TYR A 106 -9.39 -3.15 -3.82
N GLU A 107 -10.48 -3.02 -4.59
CA GLU A 107 -11.76 -2.53 -4.07
C GLU A 107 -12.35 -3.46 -3.00
N THR A 108 -12.29 -4.79 -3.19
CA THR A 108 -12.72 -5.75 -2.16
C THR A 108 -11.90 -5.61 -0.89
N TYR A 109 -10.58 -5.42 -0.98
CA TYR A 109 -9.74 -5.17 0.19
C TYR A 109 -10.04 -3.82 0.85
N ALA A 110 -10.29 -2.78 0.06
CA ALA A 110 -10.63 -1.44 0.52
C ALA A 110 -11.90 -1.37 1.37
N ARG A 111 -12.87 -2.29 1.15
CA ARG A 111 -14.11 -2.40 1.95
C ARG A 111 -13.88 -2.87 3.39
N GLU A 112 -12.67 -3.30 3.75
CA GLU A 112 -12.36 -3.66 5.13
C GLU A 112 -12.52 -2.45 6.07
N SER A 113 -13.07 -2.65 7.27
CA SER A 113 -13.27 -1.57 8.25
C SER A 113 -11.97 -1.10 8.90
N ARG A 114 -10.88 -1.86 8.77
CA ARG A 114 -9.55 -1.50 9.26
C ARG A 114 -8.93 -0.48 8.33
N THR A 115 -8.23 0.49 8.90
CA THR A 115 -7.49 1.52 8.16
C THR A 115 -6.00 1.49 8.51
N PRO A 116 -5.08 1.38 7.53
CA PRO A 116 -5.35 0.95 6.15
C PRO A 116 -5.83 -0.52 6.10
N PRO A 117 -6.33 -1.00 4.93
CA PRO A 117 -6.67 -2.42 4.75
C PRO A 117 -5.49 -3.34 5.06
N THR A 118 -5.78 -4.57 5.46
CA THR A 118 -4.73 -5.56 5.76
C THR A 118 -3.98 -6.03 4.51
N PHE A 119 -4.63 -5.97 3.33
CA PHE A 119 -4.09 -6.50 2.07
C PHE A 119 -4.10 -5.47 0.95
N GLY A 120 -3.17 -5.65 0.00
CA GLY A 120 -3.04 -4.84 -1.23
C GLY A 120 -2.42 -3.46 -1.04
N GLY A 121 -1.71 -3.28 0.08
CA GLY A 121 -0.80 -2.16 0.32
C GLY A 121 -1.40 -0.78 0.00
N GLU A 122 -0.63 0.00 -0.73
CA GLU A 122 -0.94 1.36 -1.13
C GLU A 122 -2.14 1.45 -2.09
N MET A 123 -2.31 0.45 -2.96
CA MET A 123 -3.42 0.43 -3.93
C MET A 123 -4.77 0.27 -3.22
N SER A 124 -4.87 -0.66 -2.27
CA SER A 124 -6.06 -0.82 -1.44
C SER A 124 -6.28 0.37 -0.51
N ALA A 125 -5.21 0.96 0.02
CA ALA A 125 -5.33 2.14 0.89
C ALA A 125 -5.83 3.38 0.12
N ALA A 126 -5.39 3.55 -1.13
CA ALA A 126 -5.91 4.57 -2.04
C ALA A 126 -7.36 4.30 -2.44
N ALA A 127 -7.71 3.05 -2.77
CA ALA A 127 -9.09 2.67 -3.06
C ALA A 127 -10.02 2.84 -1.83
N GLN A 128 -9.52 2.58 -0.62
CA GLN A 128 -10.26 2.85 0.62
C GLN A 128 -10.48 4.34 0.82
N ALA A 129 -9.49 5.18 0.51
CA ALA A 129 -9.62 6.63 0.55
C ALA A 129 -10.60 7.15 -0.51
N ALA A 130 -10.60 6.56 -1.71
CA ALA A 130 -11.52 6.90 -2.78
C ALA A 130 -12.98 6.70 -2.37
N GLY A 131 -13.28 5.61 -1.64
CA GLY A 131 -14.63 5.37 -1.12
C GLY A 131 -15.10 6.37 -0.05
N GLU A 132 -14.19 7.15 0.54
CA GLU A 132 -14.54 8.21 1.49
C GLU A 132 -14.81 9.55 0.81
N THR A 133 -14.31 9.72 -0.41
CA THR A 133 -14.44 10.91 -1.27
C THR A 133 -15.39 10.68 -2.45
N ASP A 134 -16.11 9.54 -2.47
CA ASP A 134 -16.95 9.11 -3.59
C ASP A 134 -16.24 9.09 -4.97
N ALA A 135 -14.91 8.90 -4.97
CA ALA A 135 -14.08 8.89 -6.17
C ALA A 135 -14.16 7.53 -6.90
N GLU A 136 -14.11 7.54 -8.23
CA GLU A 136 -14.06 6.30 -9.00
C GLU A 136 -12.65 5.70 -9.00
N VAL A 137 -12.53 4.38 -8.76
CA VAL A 137 -11.26 3.67 -8.82
C VAL A 137 -11.08 3.00 -10.19
N VAL A 138 -9.97 3.28 -10.86
CA VAL A 138 -9.65 2.72 -12.20
C VAL A 138 -8.23 2.17 -12.26
N GLY A 139 -8.00 1.22 -13.17
CA GLY A 139 -6.68 0.62 -13.37
C GLY A 139 -6.03 1.16 -14.64
N ILE A 140 -4.83 1.72 -14.52
CA ILE A 140 -4.11 2.35 -15.63
C ILE A 140 -3.01 1.48 -16.24
N ASP A 141 -2.60 0.39 -15.57
CA ASP A 141 -1.51 -0.46 -16.08
C ASP A 141 -2.00 -1.58 -17.03
N ALA A 142 -1.03 -2.21 -17.69
CA ALA A 142 -1.14 -3.41 -18.50
C ALA A 142 -1.52 -4.66 -17.68
N PRO A 143 -2.06 -5.72 -18.31
CA PRO A 143 -2.40 -5.85 -19.72
C PRO A 143 -3.75 -5.22 -20.09
N THR A 144 -3.74 -4.52 -21.22
CA THR A 144 -4.92 -3.91 -21.84
C THR A 144 -4.83 -4.12 -23.36
N ALA A 145 -5.95 -4.01 -24.08
CA ALA A 145 -5.91 -4.13 -25.55
C ALA A 145 -4.98 -3.08 -26.19
N GLY A 146 -4.98 -1.85 -25.65
CA GLY A 146 -4.06 -0.77 -26.05
C GLY A 146 -2.59 -1.11 -25.79
N PHE A 147 -2.29 -1.74 -24.64
CA PHE A 147 -0.94 -2.21 -24.31
C PHE A 147 -0.42 -3.23 -25.33
N PHE A 148 -1.23 -4.20 -25.77
CA PHE A 148 -0.78 -5.15 -26.79
C PHE A 148 -0.50 -4.47 -28.14
N ALA A 149 -1.34 -3.51 -28.54
CA ALA A 149 -1.14 -2.75 -29.78
C ALA A 149 0.14 -1.90 -29.73
N ARG A 150 0.42 -1.24 -28.60
CA ARG A 150 1.66 -0.47 -28.38
C ARG A 150 2.88 -1.37 -28.29
N LEU A 151 2.83 -2.48 -27.54
CA LEU A 151 3.95 -3.41 -27.44
C LEU A 151 4.39 -3.93 -28.82
N VAL A 152 3.43 -4.24 -29.69
CA VAL A 152 3.72 -4.67 -31.08
C VAL A 152 4.37 -3.52 -31.88
N ARG A 153 3.88 -2.28 -31.72
CA ARG A 153 4.43 -1.09 -32.37
C ARG A 153 5.87 -0.82 -31.92
N ASN A 154 6.12 -0.83 -30.62
CA ASN A 154 7.43 -0.54 -30.01
C ASN A 154 8.43 -1.65 -30.33
N CYS A 155 7.99 -2.92 -30.34
CA CYS A 155 8.82 -4.03 -30.84
C CYS A 155 9.20 -3.83 -32.32
N ARG A 156 8.29 -3.34 -33.16
CA ARG A 156 8.55 -3.10 -34.59
C ARG A 156 9.48 -1.90 -34.81
N SER A 157 9.26 -0.78 -34.12
CA SER A 157 10.12 0.41 -34.23
C SER A 157 11.53 0.15 -33.72
N ALA A 158 11.66 -0.68 -32.67
CA ALA A 158 12.94 -1.11 -32.15
C ALA A 158 13.64 -2.19 -33.02
N GLY A 159 12.99 -2.74 -34.05
CA GLY A 159 13.55 -3.88 -34.80
C GLY A 159 13.78 -5.11 -33.91
N ALA A 160 12.93 -5.30 -32.89
CA ALA A 160 13.03 -6.43 -31.97
C ALA A 160 12.71 -7.75 -32.68
N SER A 161 13.41 -8.82 -32.31
CA SER A 161 13.15 -10.15 -32.87
C SER A 161 11.76 -10.67 -32.48
N LEU A 162 11.16 -11.52 -33.31
CA LEU A 162 9.91 -12.21 -32.98
C LEU A 162 10.00 -13.03 -31.67
N GLY A 163 11.20 -13.51 -31.33
CA GLY A 163 11.46 -14.21 -30.07
C GLY A 163 11.43 -13.31 -28.84
N THR A 164 11.71 -12.01 -28.99
CA THR A 164 11.54 -11.00 -27.94
C THR A 164 10.05 -10.73 -27.73
N LEU A 165 9.30 -10.47 -28.81
CA LEU A 165 7.87 -10.25 -28.76
C LEU A 165 7.13 -11.43 -28.12
N ARG A 166 7.48 -12.67 -28.48
CA ARG A 166 6.87 -13.88 -27.92
C ARG A 166 7.15 -14.03 -26.43
N ARG A 167 8.36 -13.69 -25.96
CA ARG A 167 8.72 -13.73 -24.54
C ARG A 167 7.96 -12.68 -23.71
N VAL A 168 7.86 -11.46 -24.22
CA VAL A 168 7.07 -10.41 -23.55
C VAL A 168 5.58 -10.80 -23.53
N ALA A 169 5.03 -11.27 -24.65
CA ALA A 169 3.65 -11.73 -24.70
C ALA A 169 3.36 -12.91 -23.75
N SER A 170 4.30 -13.87 -23.61
CA SER A 170 4.14 -14.97 -22.64
C SER A 170 4.20 -14.50 -21.19
N GLY A 171 5.06 -13.54 -20.87
CA GLY A 171 5.12 -12.94 -19.53
C GLY A 171 3.81 -12.23 -19.20
N VAL A 172 3.31 -11.43 -20.14
CA VAL A 172 2.05 -10.70 -20.01
C VAL A 172 0.86 -11.65 -19.85
N ALA A 173 0.79 -12.73 -20.64
CA ALA A 173 -0.28 -13.72 -20.53
C ALA A 173 -0.29 -14.43 -19.16
N SER A 174 0.89 -14.68 -18.57
CA SER A 174 1.00 -15.24 -17.22
C SER A 174 0.43 -14.26 -16.18
N VAL A 175 0.76 -12.97 -16.29
CA VAL A 175 0.22 -11.91 -15.43
C VAL A 175 -1.29 -11.73 -15.64
N THR A 176 -1.80 -11.76 -16.89
CA THR A 176 -3.25 -11.76 -17.16
C THR A 176 -3.95 -12.92 -16.47
N ARG A 177 -3.36 -14.13 -16.52
CA ARG A 177 -3.93 -15.32 -15.88
C ARG A 177 -3.97 -15.14 -14.37
N HIS A 178 -2.90 -14.62 -13.78
CA HIS A 178 -2.84 -14.33 -12.36
C HIS A 178 -3.89 -13.26 -11.96
N ALA A 179 -4.01 -12.16 -12.72
CA ALA A 179 -5.04 -11.13 -12.50
C ALA A 179 -6.48 -11.67 -12.68
N LEU A 180 -6.72 -12.61 -13.60
CA LEU A 180 -8.01 -13.30 -13.72
C LEU A 180 -8.28 -14.20 -12.51
N THR A 181 -7.26 -14.91 -12.01
CA THR A 181 -7.37 -15.66 -10.76
C THR A 181 -7.68 -14.73 -9.59
N CYS A 182 -7.04 -13.56 -9.50
CA CYS A 182 -7.32 -12.52 -8.53
C CYS A 182 -8.77 -12.03 -8.61
N ARG A 183 -9.29 -11.79 -9.82
CA ARG A 183 -10.69 -11.39 -10.04
C ARG A 183 -11.67 -12.48 -9.63
N VAL A 184 -11.37 -13.74 -9.94
CA VAL A 184 -12.19 -14.88 -9.49
C VAL A 184 -12.12 -15.02 -7.97
N ALA A 185 -10.94 -14.86 -7.36
CA ALA A 185 -10.75 -14.87 -5.93
C ALA A 185 -11.51 -13.72 -5.24
N ALA A 186 -11.48 -12.50 -5.80
CA ALA A 186 -12.27 -11.35 -5.34
C ALA A 186 -13.78 -11.64 -5.43
N ALA A 187 -14.25 -12.21 -6.54
CA ALA A 187 -15.66 -12.58 -6.71
C ALA A 187 -16.10 -13.74 -5.78
N VAL A 188 -15.17 -14.60 -5.37
CA VAL A 188 -15.38 -15.64 -4.37
C VAL A 188 -15.34 -15.04 -2.95
N ALA A 189 -14.44 -14.11 -2.66
CA ALA A 189 -14.34 -13.39 -1.38
C ALA A 189 -15.53 -12.45 -1.13
N ASP A 190 -16.12 -11.86 -2.18
CA ASP A 190 -17.36 -11.09 -2.09
C ASP A 190 -18.59 -11.98 -1.78
N ARG A 191 -18.50 -13.30 -2.05
CA ARG A 191 -19.59 -14.27 -1.82
C ARG A 191 -19.33 -15.25 -0.67
N THR A 192 -18.12 -15.27 -0.11
CA THR A 192 -17.69 -16.22 0.92
C THR A 192 -16.70 -15.53 1.86
N SER A 193 -16.60 -15.97 3.11
CA SER A 193 -15.63 -15.40 4.06
C SER A 193 -14.17 -15.83 3.82
N LEU A 194 -13.86 -16.42 2.67
CA LEU A 194 -12.52 -16.84 2.28
C LEU A 194 -11.81 -15.68 1.58
N ARG A 195 -10.77 -15.16 2.22
CA ARG A 195 -9.88 -14.14 1.66
C ARG A 195 -8.62 -14.83 1.14
N VAL A 196 -8.26 -14.55 -0.11
CA VAL A 196 -7.05 -15.09 -0.75
C VAL A 196 -5.99 -14.00 -0.69
N GLU A 197 -4.88 -14.27 -0.02
CA GLU A 197 -3.68 -13.45 -0.04
C GLU A 197 -2.97 -13.73 -1.37
N VAL A 198 -2.78 -12.70 -2.18
CA VAL A 198 -2.34 -12.84 -3.59
C VAL A 198 -0.85 -12.57 -3.74
N ASP A 199 -0.25 -11.78 -2.85
CA ASP A 199 1.18 -11.52 -2.80
C ASP A 199 1.63 -11.53 -1.33
N ASP A 200 2.79 -12.16 -1.06
CA ASP A 200 3.43 -12.10 0.26
C ASP A 200 3.96 -10.68 0.49
N PRO A 201 3.64 -10.01 1.60
CA PRO A 201 4.15 -8.67 1.90
C PRO A 201 5.68 -8.65 1.85
N VAL A 202 6.25 -7.65 1.19
CA VAL A 202 7.70 -7.42 1.24
C VAL A 202 8.06 -7.01 2.68
N ASP A 203 8.95 -7.75 3.32
CA ASP A 203 9.44 -7.39 4.66
C ASP A 203 10.26 -6.09 4.57
N HIS A 204 9.80 -5.07 5.27
CA HIS A 204 10.50 -3.80 5.44
C HIS A 204 11.12 -3.74 6.84
N ASP A 205 12.22 -2.99 6.99
CA ASP A 205 12.87 -2.78 8.30
C ASP A 205 12.05 -1.86 9.23
N CYS A 206 10.83 -1.49 8.81
CA CYS A 206 9.87 -0.71 9.57
C CYS A 206 8.43 -1.18 9.33
N ASP A 207 7.55 -0.87 10.27
CA ASP A 207 6.11 -1.09 10.15
C ASP A 207 5.30 0.20 10.42
N ARG A 208 3.97 0.09 10.26
CA ARG A 208 3.04 1.22 10.42
C ARG A 208 3.03 1.87 11.81
N THR A 209 3.52 1.17 12.84
CA THR A 209 3.60 1.64 14.23
C THR A 209 4.88 2.41 14.51
N ASP A 210 5.88 2.32 13.63
CA ASP A 210 7.09 3.13 13.73
C ASP A 210 6.81 4.62 13.50
N PRO A 211 7.63 5.52 14.07
CA PRO A 211 7.50 6.96 13.84
C PRO A 211 7.60 7.33 12.35
N PRO A 212 6.87 8.35 11.86
CA PRO A 212 6.92 8.81 10.46
C PRO A 212 8.33 9.03 9.92
N ALA A 213 9.22 9.60 10.73
CA ALA A 213 10.61 9.86 10.35
C ALA A 213 11.46 8.58 10.17
N VAL A 214 11.10 7.48 10.84
CA VAL A 214 11.73 6.17 10.67
C VAL A 214 11.27 5.56 9.35
N GLN A 215 9.96 5.55 9.10
CA GLN A 215 9.38 5.06 7.84
C GLN A 215 9.95 5.81 6.63
N ALA A 216 9.97 7.15 6.67
CA ALA A 216 10.52 7.96 5.57
C ALA A 216 12.01 7.66 5.30
N ARG A 217 12.80 7.41 6.36
CA ARG A 217 14.22 7.07 6.20
C ARG A 217 14.41 5.67 5.62
N ASP A 218 13.60 4.70 6.02
CA ASP A 218 13.62 3.35 5.44
C ASP A 218 13.25 3.40 3.95
N GLU A 219 12.18 4.12 3.60
CA GLU A 219 11.73 4.31 2.23
C GLU A 219 12.85 4.86 1.34
N VAL A 220 13.53 5.92 1.78
CA VAL A 220 14.68 6.51 1.07
C VAL A 220 15.81 5.49 0.92
N SER A 221 16.05 4.66 1.94
CA SER A 221 17.09 3.64 1.91
C SER A 221 16.75 2.52 0.92
N GLN A 222 15.48 2.11 0.86
CA GLN A 222 14.94 1.13 -0.08
C GLN A 222 15.00 1.64 -1.52
N ALA A 223 14.49 2.85 -1.76
CA ALA A 223 14.53 3.50 -3.07
C ALA A 223 15.97 3.60 -3.60
N ARG A 224 16.91 4.05 -2.75
CA ARG A 224 18.34 4.11 -3.12
C ARG A 224 18.93 2.74 -3.40
N ARG A 225 18.58 1.71 -2.62
CA ARG A 225 19.06 0.34 -2.82
C ARG A 225 18.56 -0.20 -4.17
N SER A 226 17.27 -0.08 -4.45
CA SER A 226 16.66 -0.48 -5.72
C SER A 226 17.32 0.25 -6.90
N GLN A 227 17.40 1.57 -6.84
CA GLN A 227 18.03 2.39 -7.89
C GLN A 227 19.52 2.08 -8.06
N SER A 228 20.26 1.78 -6.98
CA SER A 228 21.69 1.43 -7.09
C SER A 228 21.91 0.11 -7.83
N LEU A 229 21.05 -0.89 -7.61
CA LEU A 229 21.10 -2.17 -8.31
C LEU A 229 20.71 -2.02 -9.78
N LEU A 230 19.68 -1.22 -10.08
CA LEU A 230 19.26 -0.93 -11.45
C LEU A 230 20.28 -0.09 -12.21
N ARG A 231 20.95 0.88 -11.57
CA ARG A 231 22.02 1.68 -12.20
C ARG A 231 23.30 0.86 -12.42
N ALA A 232 23.55 -0.15 -11.59
CA ALA A 232 24.70 -1.03 -11.76
C ALA A 232 24.55 -1.98 -12.97
N PHE A 233 23.31 -2.24 -13.41
CA PHE A 233 23.02 -3.13 -14.53
C PHE A 233 22.00 -2.51 -15.47
N ASP A 234 22.46 -2.07 -16.63
CA ASP A 234 21.59 -1.58 -17.70
C ASP A 234 20.54 -2.67 -18.02
N PRO A 235 19.23 -2.42 -17.79
CA PRO A 235 18.26 -3.50 -17.86
C PRO A 235 18.26 -4.12 -19.26
N PRO A 236 18.13 -5.45 -19.37
CA PRO A 236 18.07 -6.11 -20.67
C PRO A 236 17.02 -5.43 -21.54
N ARG A 237 17.33 -5.20 -22.82
CA ARG A 237 16.43 -4.51 -23.77
C ARG A 237 14.95 -4.93 -23.69
N PRO A 238 14.58 -6.21 -23.51
CA PRO A 238 13.18 -6.60 -23.37
C PRO A 238 12.46 -6.04 -22.13
N VAL A 239 13.19 -5.80 -21.03
CA VAL A 239 12.66 -5.22 -19.79
C VAL A 239 12.40 -3.74 -20.00
N ARG A 240 13.41 -2.98 -20.50
CA ARG A 240 13.24 -1.57 -20.87
C ARG A 240 12.05 -1.34 -21.78
N LEU A 241 11.97 -2.09 -22.88
CA LEU A 241 10.88 -1.95 -23.84
C LEU A 241 9.51 -2.21 -23.22
N ARG A 242 9.42 -3.12 -22.26
CA ARG A 242 8.18 -3.40 -21.54
C ARG A 242 7.82 -2.22 -20.65
N ASP A 243 8.78 -1.72 -19.88
CA ASP A 243 8.54 -0.65 -18.91
C ASP A 243 8.20 0.67 -19.62
N GLU A 244 8.94 1.03 -20.68
CA GLU A 244 8.61 2.15 -21.59
C GLU A 244 7.17 2.01 -22.14
N THR A 245 6.78 0.80 -22.58
CA THR A 245 5.43 0.56 -23.09
C THR A 245 4.37 0.68 -21.99
N ARG A 246 4.67 0.28 -20.74
CA ARG A 246 3.76 0.44 -19.60
C ARG A 246 3.58 1.91 -19.28
N GLU A 247 4.66 2.67 -19.21
CA GLU A 247 4.67 4.11 -18.94
C GLU A 247 3.88 4.89 -19.99
N GLU A 248 4.09 4.61 -21.28
CA GLU A 248 3.30 5.20 -22.38
C GLU A 248 1.80 4.88 -22.26
N CYS A 249 1.46 3.65 -21.83
CA CYS A 249 0.05 3.27 -21.64
C CYS A 249 -0.57 3.96 -20.43
N MET A 250 0.18 4.09 -19.33
CA MET A 250 -0.26 4.77 -18.12
C MET A 250 -0.49 6.26 -18.40
N ALA A 251 0.48 6.92 -19.05
CA ALA A 251 0.37 8.34 -19.41
C ALA A 251 -0.84 8.62 -20.30
N GLU A 252 -1.02 7.89 -21.41
CA GLU A 252 -2.19 8.09 -22.28
C GLU A 252 -3.52 7.91 -21.53
N ARG A 253 -3.58 6.92 -20.63
CA ARG A 253 -4.77 6.67 -19.84
C ARG A 253 -5.04 7.80 -18.86
N LEU A 254 -4.01 8.33 -18.21
CA LEU A 254 -4.15 9.51 -17.36
C LEU A 254 -4.61 10.72 -18.17
N SER A 255 -4.07 10.95 -19.37
CA SER A 255 -4.53 12.00 -20.29
C SER A 255 -6.01 11.83 -20.63
N ALA A 256 -6.47 10.61 -20.89
CA ALA A 256 -7.89 10.34 -21.15
C ALA A 256 -8.81 10.51 -19.92
N LEU A 257 -8.26 10.38 -18.69
CA LEU A 257 -9.03 10.57 -17.45
C LEU A 257 -9.23 12.05 -17.10
N ARG A 258 -8.43 12.97 -17.67
CA ARG A 258 -8.58 14.42 -17.45
C ARG A 258 -9.99 14.93 -17.74
N GLU A 259 -10.65 14.37 -18.75
CA GLU A 259 -12.04 14.72 -19.12
C GLU A 259 -13.07 14.40 -18.03
N ARG A 260 -12.70 13.58 -17.03
CA ARG A 260 -13.58 13.11 -15.96
C ARG A 260 -13.38 13.87 -14.64
N GLY A 261 -12.39 14.75 -14.56
CA GLY A 261 -12.09 15.57 -13.40
C GLY A 261 -10.70 15.33 -12.80
N GLU A 262 -10.44 15.92 -11.63
CA GLU A 262 -9.16 15.79 -10.94
C GLU A 262 -8.84 14.31 -10.67
N THR A 263 -7.63 13.90 -11.03
CA THR A 263 -7.19 12.50 -10.96
C THR A 263 -5.97 12.37 -10.06
N VAL A 264 -6.01 11.44 -9.11
CA VAL A 264 -4.84 11.01 -8.34
C VAL A 264 -4.37 9.65 -8.85
N ALA A 265 -3.14 9.56 -9.33
CA ALA A 265 -2.53 8.33 -9.82
C ALA A 265 -1.57 7.75 -8.77
N ILE A 266 -1.70 6.46 -8.47
CA ILE A 266 -0.81 5.72 -7.58
C ILE A 266 0.06 4.81 -8.45
N VAL A 267 1.35 5.14 -8.54
CA VAL A 267 2.32 4.43 -9.38
C VAL A 267 3.57 4.10 -8.58
N GLY A 268 4.20 2.97 -8.89
CA GLY A 268 5.51 2.58 -8.43
C GLY A 268 6.52 3.70 -8.67
N LEU A 269 7.41 3.89 -7.71
CA LEU A 269 8.40 4.98 -7.72
C LEU A 269 9.23 5.00 -9.00
N ASP A 270 9.55 3.82 -9.55
CA ASP A 270 10.33 3.69 -10.78
C ASP A 270 9.60 4.22 -12.03
N HIS A 271 8.28 4.40 -11.99
CA HIS A 271 7.46 4.93 -13.08
C HIS A 271 7.05 6.40 -12.90
N LEU A 272 7.24 6.96 -11.69
CA LEU A 272 6.74 8.29 -11.32
C LEU A 272 7.18 9.38 -12.30
N ASP A 273 8.49 9.54 -12.48
CA ASP A 273 9.04 10.62 -13.28
C ASP A 273 8.68 10.43 -14.77
N SER A 274 8.89 9.23 -15.33
CA SER A 274 8.56 8.94 -16.74
C SER A 274 7.10 9.16 -17.08
N VAL A 275 6.18 8.77 -16.19
CA VAL A 275 4.73 8.97 -16.40
C VAL A 275 4.36 10.44 -16.27
N ALA A 276 4.89 11.14 -15.26
CA ALA A 276 4.61 12.55 -15.07
C ALA A 276 5.09 13.39 -16.27
N GLU A 277 6.32 13.18 -16.73
CA GLU A 277 6.89 13.87 -17.89
C GLU A 277 6.09 13.64 -19.17
N GLN A 278 5.62 12.40 -19.39
CA GLN A 278 4.80 12.08 -20.57
C GLN A 278 3.41 12.71 -20.50
N VAL A 279 2.81 12.81 -19.32
CA VAL A 279 1.52 13.49 -19.11
C VAL A 279 1.68 14.99 -19.36
N GLU A 280 2.73 15.64 -18.86
CA GLU A 280 3.00 17.07 -19.13
C GLU A 280 3.27 17.39 -20.60
N ALA A 281 3.77 16.41 -21.38
CA ALA A 281 4.11 16.60 -22.78
C ALA A 281 2.93 16.39 -23.76
N ASP A 282 1.79 15.88 -23.27
CA ASP A 282 0.60 15.44 -24.02
C ASP A 282 -0.48 16.54 -24.12
#